data_AF-D5ETN6-F1
#
_entry.id   AF-D5ETN6-F1
#
_cell.length_a   1.000
_cell.length_b   1.000
_cell.length_c   1.000
_cell.angle_alpha   90.00
_cell.angle_beta   90.00
_cell.angle_gamma   90.00
#
_symmetry.space_group_name_H-M   'P 1'
#
loop_
_entity.id
_entity.type
_entity.pdbx_description
1 polymer ?
#
loop_
_entity_poly.entity_id
_entity_poly.type
_entity_poly.pdbx_seq_one_letter_code
_entity_poly.pdbx_strand_id
1 'polypeptide(L)'
;MKDYPDKMSPEQARAFRDAVLNIVAQIPRGCVTTYGDIATLAGWPSHSRMVGRTLRYTPGAENLPCHRVVNKSGRTAPDWSRQRPLLEEEGIHFKPNGHVDMSLHQWIHMQRNSLEGGWYINDFHFSQRE
;
A
#
# COMPACT_ATOMS: atom_id res chain seq x y z
N MET A 1 17.52 -14.71 9.79
CA MET A 1 16.60 -13.68 10.31
C MET A 1 17.37 -12.35 10.34
N LYS A 2 17.52 -11.65 9.19
CA LYS A 2 18.50 -10.54 9.03
C LYS A 2 17.88 -9.17 8.72
N ASP A 3 16.54 -9.10 8.59
CA ASP A 3 15.80 -7.91 8.16
C ASP A 3 14.73 -7.46 9.19
N TYR A 4 14.86 -7.87 10.46
CA TYR A 4 14.08 -7.36 11.59
C TYR A 4 15.04 -6.53 12.46
N PRO A 5 14.59 -5.44 13.10
CA PRO A 5 15.38 -4.22 13.16
C PRO A 5 16.48 -4.32 14.21
N ASP A 6 17.69 -4.68 13.79
CA ASP A 6 18.91 -4.39 14.55
C ASP A 6 19.18 -2.87 14.64
N LYS A 7 18.37 -2.02 13.97
CA LYS A 7 18.60 -0.56 13.83
C LYS A 7 17.45 0.37 14.25
N MET A 8 16.23 -0.13 14.53
CA MET A 8 15.13 0.72 15.03
C MET A 8 14.99 0.56 16.54
N SER A 9 14.78 1.67 17.24
CA SER A 9 14.35 1.61 18.64
C SER A 9 12.95 0.97 18.74
N PRO A 10 12.56 0.40 19.90
CA PRO A 10 11.22 -0.11 20.11
C PRO A 10 10.11 0.94 19.85
N GLU A 11 10.40 2.21 20.10
CA GLU A 11 9.49 3.32 19.82
C GLU A 11 9.33 3.56 18.32
N GLN A 12 10.44 3.60 17.57
CA GLN A 12 10.40 3.72 16.11
C GLN A 12 9.67 2.54 15.45
N ALA A 13 9.88 1.32 15.97
CA ALA A 13 9.18 0.15 15.47
C ALA A 13 7.66 0.23 15.69
N ARG A 14 7.21 0.76 16.84
CA ARG A 14 5.79 1.04 17.11
C ARG A 14 5.25 2.12 16.17
N ALA A 15 5.94 3.26 16.06
CA ALA A 15 5.55 4.35 15.19
C ALA A 15 5.46 3.92 13.71
N PHE A 16 6.44 3.16 13.22
CA PHE A 16 6.44 2.60 11.87
C PHE A 16 5.23 1.68 11.63
N ARG A 17 4.98 0.75 12.57
CA ARG A 17 3.86 -0.18 12.47
C ARG A 17 2.53 0.58 12.44
N ASP A 18 2.33 1.50 13.37
CA ASP A 18 1.07 2.23 13.50
C ASP A 18 0.83 3.12 12.26
N ALA A 19 1.87 3.77 11.73
CA ALA A 19 1.82 4.51 10.47
C ALA A 19 1.43 3.61 9.29
N VAL A 20 2.07 2.44 9.14
CA VAL A 20 1.75 1.47 8.08
C VAL A 20 0.28 1.04 8.13
N LEU A 21 -0.23 0.66 9.30
CA LEU A 21 -1.62 0.23 9.45
C LEU A 21 -2.59 1.37 9.11
N ASN A 22 -2.31 2.59 9.59
CA ASN A 22 -3.13 3.77 9.32
C ASN A 22 -3.18 4.11 7.82
N ILE A 23 -2.05 4.02 7.12
CA ILE A 23 -1.99 4.24 5.66
C ILE A 23 -2.80 3.18 4.93
N VAL A 24 -2.65 1.91 5.30
CA VAL A 24 -3.35 0.80 4.64
C VAL A 24 -4.86 0.90 4.83
N ALA A 25 -5.32 1.33 6.00
CA ALA A 25 -6.74 1.56 6.28
C ALA A 25 -7.39 2.61 5.35
N GLN A 26 -6.59 3.53 4.80
CA GLN A 26 -7.07 4.63 3.96
C GLN A 26 -7.11 4.30 2.47
N ILE A 27 -6.51 3.18 2.02
CA ILE A 27 -6.48 2.83 0.59
C ILE A 27 -7.92 2.61 0.12
N PRO A 28 -8.47 3.38 -0.83
CA PRO A 28 -9.87 3.22 -1.26
C PRO A 28 -10.13 1.91 -2.00
N ARG A 29 -11.40 1.47 -2.01
CA ARG A 29 -11.85 0.35 -2.84
C ARG A 29 -11.57 0.66 -4.32
N GLY A 30 -11.06 -0.32 -5.07
CA GLY A 30 -10.74 -0.15 -6.48
C GLY A 30 -9.43 0.61 -6.75
N CYS A 31 -8.64 0.86 -5.70
CA CYS A 31 -7.28 1.38 -5.79
C CYS A 31 -6.27 0.39 -5.18
N VAL A 32 -5.02 0.48 -5.64
CA VAL A 32 -3.88 -0.24 -5.10
C VAL A 32 -2.73 0.71 -4.78
N THR A 33 -1.85 0.31 -3.88
CA THR A 33 -0.58 1.01 -3.65
C THR A 33 0.55 0.00 -3.54
N THR A 34 1.80 0.48 -3.50
CA THR A 34 2.95 -0.39 -3.36
C THR A 34 3.52 -0.40 -1.95
N TYR A 35 4.21 -1.48 -1.58
CA TYR A 35 4.99 -1.52 -0.34
C TYR A 35 6.01 -0.37 -0.23
N GLY A 36 6.54 0.10 -1.37
CA GLY A 36 7.48 1.22 -1.42
C GLY A 36 6.80 2.56 -1.13
N ASP A 37 5.61 2.76 -1.67
CA ASP A 37 4.81 3.97 -1.43
C ASP A 37 4.40 4.06 0.04
N ILE A 38 3.91 2.96 0.63
CA ILE A 38 3.58 2.92 2.05
C ILE A 38 4.82 3.21 2.92
N ALA A 39 5.96 2.61 2.60
CA ALA A 39 7.20 2.87 3.32
C ALA A 39 7.61 4.36 3.24
N THR A 40 7.41 4.99 2.09
CA THR A 40 7.69 6.41 1.87
C THR A 40 6.72 7.29 2.66
N LEU A 41 5.42 7.03 2.56
CA LEU A 41 4.37 7.71 3.32
C LEU A 41 4.54 7.59 4.82
N ALA A 42 5.00 6.43 5.31
CA ALA A 42 5.27 6.23 6.72
C ALA A 42 6.48 7.05 7.19
N GLY A 43 7.35 7.54 6.31
CA GLY A 43 8.58 8.25 6.67
C GLY A 43 9.84 7.37 6.68
N TRP A 44 9.77 6.15 6.15
CA TRP A 44 10.87 5.18 6.11
C TRP A 44 11.07 4.56 4.71
N PRO A 45 11.47 5.35 3.68
CA PRO A 45 11.46 4.91 2.26
C PRO A 45 12.18 3.59 1.96
N SER A 46 13.26 3.28 2.70
CA SER A 46 14.05 2.05 2.52
C SER A 46 13.42 0.79 3.14
N HIS A 47 12.23 0.88 3.75
CA HIS A 47 11.64 -0.18 4.58
C HIS A 47 10.47 -0.92 3.90
N SER A 48 10.41 -0.95 2.57
CA SER A 48 9.31 -1.62 1.83
C SER A 48 9.13 -3.10 2.21
N ARG A 49 10.22 -3.85 2.40
CA ARG A 49 10.13 -5.25 2.87
C ARG A 49 9.54 -5.34 4.28
N MET A 50 9.82 -4.36 5.12
CA MET A 50 9.31 -4.29 6.49
C MET A 50 7.80 -4.05 6.48
N VAL A 51 7.26 -3.25 5.55
CA VAL A 51 5.81 -3.09 5.37
C VAL A 51 5.12 -4.44 5.17
N GLY A 52 5.62 -5.27 4.26
CA GLY A 52 5.05 -6.60 4.02
C GLY A 52 5.11 -7.51 5.26
N ARG A 53 6.17 -7.42 6.06
CA ARG A 53 6.27 -8.14 7.34
C ARG A 53 5.28 -7.60 8.37
N THR A 54 5.16 -6.29 8.48
CA THR A 54 4.20 -5.63 9.36
C THR A 54 2.78 -6.10 9.06
N LEU A 55 2.38 -6.09 7.79
CA LEU A 55 1.05 -6.55 7.38
C LEU A 55 0.82 -8.04 7.64
N ARG A 56 1.87 -8.87 7.52
CA ARG A 56 1.76 -10.32 7.75
C ARG A 56 1.67 -10.71 9.22
N TYR A 57 2.35 -9.99 10.10
CA TYR A 57 2.58 -10.43 11.49
C TYR A 57 1.91 -9.54 12.55
N THR A 58 1.27 -8.45 12.16
CA THR A 58 0.57 -7.59 13.12
C THR A 58 -0.86 -8.10 13.33
N PRO A 59 -1.26 -8.45 14.56
CA PRO A 59 -2.64 -8.81 14.86
C PRO A 59 -3.60 -7.67 14.48
N GLY A 60 -4.73 -8.02 13.86
CA GLY A 60 -5.73 -7.07 13.39
C GLY A 60 -5.46 -6.48 12.01
N ALA A 61 -4.27 -6.68 11.42
CA ALA A 61 -3.99 -6.27 10.05
C ALA A 61 -4.85 -7.02 9.03
N GLU A 62 -5.32 -8.23 9.37
CA GLU A 62 -6.27 -9.02 8.59
C GLU A 62 -7.64 -8.33 8.38
N ASN A 63 -7.99 -7.36 9.23
CA ASN A 63 -9.22 -6.56 9.09
C ASN A 63 -9.04 -5.32 8.19
N LEU A 64 -7.80 -5.04 7.77
CA LEU A 64 -7.46 -3.94 6.87
C LEU A 64 -7.45 -4.43 5.42
N PRO A 65 -7.58 -3.54 4.42
CA PRO A 65 -7.56 -3.91 3.01
C PRO A 65 -6.14 -4.21 2.51
N CYS A 66 -5.42 -5.11 3.19
CA CYS A 66 -4.04 -5.48 2.90
C CYS A 66 -3.87 -6.05 1.48
N HIS A 67 -4.94 -6.59 0.87
CA HIS A 67 -4.92 -7.10 -0.49
C HIS A 67 -4.70 -5.99 -1.53
N ARG A 68 -4.99 -4.73 -1.18
CA ARG A 68 -4.72 -3.54 -2.01
C ARG A 68 -3.23 -3.16 -2.08
N VAL A 69 -2.34 -3.88 -1.40
CA VAL A 69 -0.90 -3.63 -1.40
C VAL A 69 -0.16 -4.62 -2.31
N VAL A 70 0.45 -4.11 -3.36
CA VAL A 70 1.19 -4.90 -4.36
C VAL A 70 2.67 -4.53 -4.40
N ASN A 71 3.48 -5.26 -5.18
CA ASN A 71 4.87 -4.86 -5.40
C ASN A 71 4.97 -3.69 -6.40
N LYS A 72 6.19 -3.14 -6.57
CA LYS A 72 6.47 -2.01 -7.48
C LYS A 72 6.06 -2.22 -8.94
N SER A 73 5.85 -3.47 -9.36
CA SER A 73 5.48 -3.84 -10.73
C SER A 73 4.01 -4.20 -10.87
N GLY A 74 3.20 -4.03 -9.82
CA GLY A 74 1.79 -4.43 -9.77
C GLY A 74 1.57 -5.92 -9.55
N ARG A 75 2.61 -6.69 -9.20
CA ARG A 75 2.47 -8.13 -8.94
C ARG A 75 1.92 -8.36 -7.53
N THR A 76 0.98 -9.29 -7.43
CA THR A 76 0.47 -9.81 -6.16
C THR A 76 1.55 -10.55 -5.36
N ALA A 77 1.31 -10.74 -4.07
CA ALA A 77 2.16 -11.50 -3.18
C ALA A 77 2.18 -12.99 -3.61
N PRO A 78 3.37 -13.61 -3.71
CA PRO A 78 3.54 -14.96 -4.29
C PRO A 78 2.80 -16.06 -3.52
N ASP A 79 2.62 -15.90 -2.21
CA ASP A 79 2.02 -16.91 -1.32
C ASP A 79 0.61 -16.51 -0.84
N TRP A 80 -0.09 -15.66 -1.60
CA TRP A 80 -1.43 -15.20 -1.25
C TRP A 80 -2.42 -15.34 -2.41
N SER A 81 -2.88 -16.57 -2.64
CA SER A 81 -3.81 -16.91 -3.73
C SER A 81 -5.11 -16.11 -3.72
N ARG A 82 -5.60 -15.72 -2.53
CA ARG A 82 -6.82 -14.90 -2.39
C ARG A 82 -6.64 -13.43 -2.76
N GLN A 83 -5.42 -12.92 -2.90
CA GLN A 83 -5.21 -11.49 -3.16
C GLN A 83 -5.82 -11.05 -4.49
N ARG A 84 -5.60 -11.81 -5.57
CA ARG A 84 -6.11 -11.47 -6.90
C ARG A 84 -7.65 -11.47 -6.96
N PRO A 85 -8.37 -12.52 -6.51
CA PRO A 85 -9.83 -12.51 -6.48
C PRO A 85 -10.42 -11.31 -5.73
N LEU A 86 -9.85 -10.94 -4.57
CA LEU A 86 -10.30 -9.77 -3.81
C LEU A 86 -10.10 -8.47 -4.58
N LEU A 87 -9.00 -8.33 -5.34
CA LEU A 87 -8.76 -7.17 -6.19
C LEU A 87 -9.75 -7.13 -7.36
N GLU A 88 -10.01 -8.27 -8.01
CA GLU A 88 -10.97 -8.37 -9.12
C GLU A 88 -12.41 -8.05 -8.64
N GLU A 89 -12.81 -8.50 -7.45
CA GLU A 89 -14.09 -8.15 -6.80
C GLU A 89 -14.23 -6.64 -6.53
N GLU A 90 -13.11 -5.91 -6.43
CA GLU A 90 -13.09 -4.46 -6.30
C GLU A 90 -13.04 -3.71 -7.64
N GLY A 91 -13.02 -4.44 -8.76
CA GLY A 91 -12.93 -3.85 -10.10
C GLY A 91 -11.50 -3.50 -10.53
N ILE A 92 -10.48 -4.09 -9.91
CA ILE A 92 -9.08 -3.89 -10.31
C ILE A 92 -8.78 -4.67 -11.59
N HIS A 93 -8.28 -3.97 -12.60
CA HIS A 93 -7.85 -4.55 -13.85
C HIS A 93 -6.42 -5.09 -13.78
N PHE A 94 -6.19 -6.22 -14.47
CA PHE A 94 -4.89 -6.85 -14.63
C PHE A 94 -4.47 -6.82 -16.10
N LYS A 95 -3.19 -6.53 -16.33
CA LYS A 95 -2.54 -6.63 -17.63
C LYS A 95 -2.39 -8.09 -18.07
N PRO A 96 -2.14 -8.38 -19.36
CA PRO A 96 -1.94 -9.75 -19.87
C PRO A 96 -0.81 -10.53 -19.16
N ASN A 97 0.18 -9.82 -18.60
CA ASN A 97 1.26 -10.43 -17.81
C ASN A 97 0.85 -10.81 -16.37
N GLY A 98 -0.41 -10.62 -16.00
CA GLY A 98 -0.95 -10.96 -14.69
C GLY A 98 -0.68 -9.94 -13.59
N HIS A 99 -0.10 -8.77 -13.91
CA HIS A 99 0.10 -7.69 -12.95
C HIS A 99 -1.06 -6.69 -12.97
N VAL A 100 -1.34 -6.03 -11.85
CA VAL A 100 -2.32 -4.94 -11.77
C VAL A 100 -1.96 -3.84 -12.77
N ASP A 101 -2.97 -3.27 -13.43
CA ASP A 101 -2.79 -2.06 -14.21
C ASP A 101 -2.65 -0.83 -13.32
N MET A 102 -1.40 -0.58 -12.91
CA MET A 102 -1.04 0.55 -12.05
C MET A 102 -1.42 1.90 -12.64
N SER A 103 -1.52 2.03 -13.98
CA SER A 103 -1.92 3.31 -14.58
C SER A 103 -3.38 3.68 -14.33
N LEU A 104 -4.23 2.67 -14.08
CA LEU A 104 -5.66 2.84 -13.83
C LEU A 104 -5.99 2.85 -12.33
N HIS A 105 -5.25 2.07 -11.54
CA HIS A 105 -5.63 1.77 -10.16
C HIS A 105 -4.63 2.27 -9.10
N GLN A 106 -3.50 2.88 -9.48
CA GLN A 106 -2.58 3.40 -8.48
C GLN A 106 -3.27 4.46 -7.62
N TRP A 107 -3.21 4.30 -6.31
CA TRP A 107 -3.67 5.27 -5.34
C TRP A 107 -2.71 6.47 -5.33
N ILE A 108 -3.12 7.54 -6.04
CA ILE A 108 -2.36 8.79 -6.15
C ILE A 108 -2.55 9.58 -4.85
N HIS A 109 -1.66 9.35 -3.89
CA HIS A 109 -1.64 10.01 -2.59
C HIS A 109 -0.76 11.28 -2.57
N MET A 110 -0.09 11.60 -3.68
CA MET A 110 0.72 12.81 -3.84
C MET A 110 0.39 13.46 -5.18
N GLN A 111 -0.36 14.55 -5.16
CA GLN A 111 -0.21 15.56 -6.20
C GLN A 111 0.68 16.67 -5.67
N ARG A 112 1.75 16.96 -6.41
CA ARG A 112 2.60 18.11 -6.14
C ARG A 112 1.84 19.33 -6.64
N ASN A 113 1.29 20.13 -5.74
CA ASN A 113 0.68 21.39 -6.14
C ASN A 113 1.79 22.35 -6.55
N SER A 114 1.92 22.64 -7.84
CA SER A 114 2.96 23.50 -8.41
C SER A 114 2.89 24.95 -7.92
N LEU A 115 1.80 25.34 -7.24
CA LEU A 115 1.54 26.69 -6.76
C LEU A 115 1.92 26.93 -5.29
N GLU A 116 2.02 25.89 -4.45
CA GLU A 116 2.19 26.07 -2.98
C GLU A 116 3.38 25.31 -2.35
N GLY A 117 4.12 24.49 -3.12
CA GLY A 117 5.32 23.80 -2.62
C GLY A 117 5.07 22.72 -1.55
N GLY A 118 3.82 22.42 -1.22
CA GLY A 118 3.40 21.41 -0.25
C GLY A 118 2.92 20.09 -0.86
N TRP A 119 2.98 19.03 -0.06
CA TRP A 119 2.39 17.72 -0.35
C TRP A 119 0.94 17.68 0.17
N TYR A 120 -0.02 17.33 -0.68
CA TYR A 120 -1.42 17.13 -0.30
C TYR A 120 -1.86 15.68 -0.56
N ILE A 121 -2.61 15.11 0.38
CA ILE A 121 -3.33 13.85 0.18
C ILE A 121 -4.57 14.12 -0.67
N ASN A 122 -4.67 13.48 -1.84
CA ASN A 122 -5.90 13.52 -2.62
C ASN A 122 -6.80 12.38 -2.17
N ASP A 123 -7.92 12.71 -1.53
CA ASP A 123 -9.06 11.80 -1.42
C ASP A 123 -9.71 11.68 -2.80
N PHE A 124 -9.19 10.76 -3.62
CA PHE A 124 -9.77 10.48 -4.93
C PHE A 124 -11.11 9.76 -4.75
N HIS A 125 -12.21 10.51 -4.66
CA HIS A 125 -13.55 9.97 -4.87
C HIS A 125 -13.68 9.64 -6.36
N PHE A 126 -13.66 8.34 -6.68
CA PHE A 126 -14.02 7.85 -8.01
C PHE A 126 -15.51 8.16 -8.22
N SER A 127 -15.81 9.31 -8.83
CA SER A 127 -17.14 9.62 -9.32
C SER A 127 -17.53 8.50 -10.28
N GLN A 128 -18.51 7.71 -9.85
CA GLN A 128 -19.24 6.76 -10.68
C GLN A 128 -19.71 7.56 -11.91
N ARG A 129 -19.07 7.36 -13.06
CA ARG A 129 -19.64 7.79 -14.33
C ARG A 129 -20.61 6.69 -14.75
N GLU A 130 -21.88 7.04 -14.68
CA GLU A 130 -23.03 6.35 -15.27
C GLU A 130 -22.83 6.12 -16.78
#